data_AF-A0A8H5H7T4-F1
#
_entry.id   AF-A0A8H5H7T4-F1
#
_cell.length_a   1.000
_cell.length_b   1.000
_cell.length_c   1.000
_cell.angle_alpha   90.00
_cell.angle_beta   90.00
_cell.angle_gamma   90.00
#
_symmetry.space_group_name_H-M   'P 1'
#
loop_
_entity.id
_entity.type
_entity.pdbx_description
1 polymer ?
#
loop_
_entity_poly.entity_id
_entity_poly.type
_entity_poly.pdbx_seq_one_letter_code
_entity_poly.pdbx_strand_id
1 'polypeptide(L)'
;MTTRRPRPTHFIAVPLHTNPTLRTRIAAFQSSLLSASPPIRGLDPSITIEPIRFHLTLGVMALSEEPTFPEMTVSPDTRTVSTALALLRSLKPRLDAILDTDGGEHADHAGLQVVLDALDIMRPVPAAGASDDVWADVLYLAPRETGVDGVKLRKIADCIERTFKEAGYVTETRPLKLHCTVLNTSKRRPARARGRHFCYSDILRALAPATTPTLHPPVPFAVPAPAPASTTIRTADTTTATKTLPPPPAPVPLARALALAADPTPAMETPVLVHELGLWAMGSRAPDGAYVSCGGVPLGGGGVRGIVA
;
A
#
# COMPACT_ATOMS: atom_id res chain seq x y z
N MET A 1 3.86 -6.21 35.16
CA MET A 1 4.87 -6.43 34.10
C MET A 1 4.15 -6.46 32.76
N THR A 2 4.32 -5.45 31.92
CA THR A 2 3.70 -5.44 30.58
C THR A 2 4.52 -6.34 29.66
N THR A 3 4.00 -7.52 29.32
CA THR A 3 4.63 -8.40 28.33
C THR A 3 4.70 -7.67 26.99
N ARG A 4 5.89 -7.56 26.41
CA ARG A 4 6.07 -6.90 25.11
C ARG A 4 5.30 -7.70 24.08
N ARG A 5 4.45 -7.03 23.28
CA ARG A 5 3.75 -7.68 22.18
C ARG A 5 4.76 -8.45 21.30
N PRO A 6 4.50 -9.72 20.96
CA PRO A 6 5.36 -10.48 20.08
C PRO A 6 5.60 -9.75 18.76
N ARG A 7 6.80 -9.84 18.21
CA ARG A 7 7.08 -9.30 16.88
C ARG A 7 6.36 -10.17 15.85
N PRO A 8 5.62 -9.59 14.89
CA PRO A 8 5.02 -10.38 13.82
C PRO A 8 6.08 -11.15 13.03
N THR A 9 5.80 -12.41 12.75
CA THR A 9 6.65 -13.32 11.96
C THR A 9 5.99 -13.72 10.65
N HIS A 10 4.67 -13.59 10.54
CA HIS A 10 3.89 -13.98 9.36
C HIS A 10 2.79 -12.96 9.08
N PHE A 11 2.23 -13.03 7.87
CA PHE A 11 1.11 -12.20 7.45
C PHE A 11 0.23 -12.93 6.42
N ILE A 12 -1.07 -12.63 6.45
CA ILE A 12 -2.02 -13.04 5.41
C ILE A 12 -2.18 -11.89 4.44
N ALA A 13 -2.26 -12.19 3.15
CA ALA A 13 -2.36 -11.17 2.12
C ALA A 13 -3.14 -11.59 0.88
N VAL A 14 -3.54 -10.57 0.12
CA VAL A 14 -3.91 -10.66 -1.29
C VAL A 14 -2.62 -10.47 -2.09
N PRO A 15 -2.10 -11.48 -2.81
CA PRO A 15 -0.90 -11.33 -3.62
C PRO A 15 -1.22 -10.57 -4.90
N LEU A 16 -0.44 -9.53 -5.20
CA LEU A 16 -0.62 -8.72 -6.42
C LEU A 16 0.51 -8.91 -7.43
N HIS A 17 1.62 -9.52 -7.00
CA HIS A 17 2.82 -9.73 -7.80
C HIS A 17 2.65 -10.75 -8.94
N THR A 18 1.57 -11.53 -8.94
CA THR A 18 1.27 -12.50 -10.00
C THR A 18 0.87 -11.82 -11.32
N ASN A 19 0.51 -10.53 -11.30
CA ASN A 19 0.18 -9.77 -12.50
C ASN A 19 1.45 -9.12 -13.10
N PRO A 20 1.94 -9.59 -14.25
CA PRO A 20 3.17 -9.06 -14.86
C PRO A 20 3.00 -7.61 -15.33
N THR A 21 1.83 -7.24 -15.84
CA THR A 21 1.53 -5.87 -16.30
C THR A 21 1.63 -4.87 -15.15
N LEU A 22 1.05 -5.19 -13.99
CA LEU A 22 1.19 -4.37 -12.78
C LEU A 22 2.66 -4.25 -12.39
N ARG A 23 3.40 -5.36 -12.33
CA ARG A 23 4.82 -5.34 -11.97
C ARG A 23 5.64 -4.43 -12.88
N THR A 24 5.46 -4.53 -14.19
CA THR A 24 6.17 -3.70 -15.17
C THR A 24 5.85 -2.22 -14.98
N ARG A 25 4.56 -1.87 -14.85
CA ARG A 25 4.13 -0.48 -14.66
C ARG A 25 4.66 0.14 -13.38
N ILE A 26 4.64 -0.61 -12.29
CA ILE A 26 5.20 -0.15 -11.01
C ILE A 26 6.72 -0.02 -11.08
N ALA A 27 7.42 -0.94 -11.74
CA ALA A 27 8.86 -0.82 -11.93
C ALA A 27 9.20 0.47 -12.71
N ALA A 28 8.45 0.76 -13.78
CA ALA A 28 8.59 2.00 -14.55
C ALA A 28 8.31 3.24 -13.69
N PHE A 29 7.24 3.22 -12.89
CA PHE A 29 6.92 4.28 -11.95
C PHE A 29 8.03 4.53 -10.92
N GLN A 30 8.53 3.48 -10.28
CA GLN A 30 9.62 3.60 -9.31
C GLN A 30 10.89 4.15 -9.98
N SER A 31 11.15 3.74 -11.21
CA SER A 31 12.28 4.23 -12.00
C SER A 31 12.14 5.72 -12.32
N SER A 32 10.95 6.20 -12.70
CA SER A 32 10.70 7.62 -12.97
C SER A 32 10.82 8.49 -11.72
N LEU A 33 10.38 7.99 -10.55
CA LEU A 33 10.60 8.69 -9.28
C LEU A 33 12.09 8.81 -8.93
N LEU A 34 12.86 7.73 -9.14
CA LEU A 34 14.29 7.71 -8.86
C LEU A 34 15.11 8.57 -9.82
N SER A 35 14.64 8.77 -11.06
CA SER A 35 15.29 9.61 -12.07
C SER A 35 14.72 11.03 -12.15
N ALA A 36 13.80 11.40 -11.27
CA ALA A 36 13.15 12.71 -11.27
C ALA A 36 14.18 13.86 -11.18
N SER A 37 13.90 14.95 -11.89
CA SER A 37 14.70 16.18 -11.88
C SER A 37 13.80 17.39 -11.57
N PRO A 38 14.04 18.13 -10.47
CA PRO A 38 15.09 17.88 -9.46
C PRO A 38 14.86 16.57 -8.68
N PRO A 39 15.92 15.97 -8.10
CA PRO A 39 15.80 14.74 -7.31
C PRO A 39 14.83 14.89 -6.13
N ILE A 40 14.01 13.86 -5.90
CA ILE A 40 13.05 13.82 -4.79
C ILE A 40 13.82 13.68 -3.48
N ARG A 41 13.67 14.65 -2.58
CA ARG A 41 14.41 14.68 -1.32
C ARG A 41 14.05 13.46 -0.46
N GLY A 42 15.09 12.79 0.04
CA GLY A 42 14.94 11.62 0.91
C GLY A 42 14.50 10.33 0.19
N LEU A 43 14.36 10.34 -1.13
CA LEU A 43 14.14 9.14 -1.93
C LEU A 43 15.49 8.50 -2.32
N ASP A 44 15.61 7.19 -2.17
CA ASP A 44 16.72 6.39 -2.70
C ASP A 44 16.26 4.94 -2.99
N PRO A 45 17.01 4.15 -3.77
CA PRO A 45 16.58 2.81 -4.16
C PRO A 45 16.35 1.84 -2.99
N SER A 46 16.99 2.03 -1.83
CA SER A 46 16.86 1.10 -0.70
C SER A 46 15.51 1.17 0.01
N ILE A 47 14.70 2.19 -0.27
CA ILE A 47 13.35 2.32 0.29
C ILE A 47 12.24 1.92 -0.71
N THR A 48 12.58 1.56 -1.95
CA THR A 48 11.60 1.04 -2.90
C THR A 48 11.26 -0.41 -2.56
N ILE A 49 9.98 -0.76 -2.66
CA ILE A 49 9.54 -2.14 -2.52
C ILE A 49 9.62 -2.80 -3.90
N GLU A 50 10.34 -3.90 -4.01
CA GLU A 50 10.41 -4.66 -5.27
C GLU A 50 9.01 -5.11 -5.71
N PRO A 51 8.61 -4.92 -6.98
CA PRO A 51 7.26 -5.29 -7.46
C PRO A 51 6.88 -6.76 -7.25
N ILE A 52 7.86 -7.67 -7.20
CA ILE A 52 7.63 -9.09 -6.88
C ILE A 52 7.09 -9.31 -5.45
N ARG A 53 7.20 -8.30 -4.59
CA ARG A 53 6.75 -8.34 -3.18
C ARG A 53 5.41 -7.65 -2.96
N PHE A 54 4.71 -7.25 -4.02
CA PHE A 54 3.48 -6.48 -3.92
C PHE A 54 2.30 -7.34 -3.44
N HIS A 55 1.60 -6.82 -2.44
CA HIS A 55 0.49 -7.49 -1.76
C HIS A 55 -0.35 -6.48 -0.97
N LEU A 56 -1.60 -6.84 -0.67
CA LEU A 56 -2.43 -6.17 0.34
C LEU A 56 -2.44 -7.02 1.62
N THR A 57 -1.88 -6.50 2.72
CA THR A 57 -1.89 -7.23 3.99
C THR A 57 -3.29 -7.23 4.60
N LEU A 58 -3.79 -8.41 4.99
CA LEU A 58 -5.08 -8.61 5.65
C LEU A 58 -4.95 -8.81 7.16
N GLY A 59 -3.77 -9.24 7.62
CA GLY A 59 -3.48 -9.42 9.04
C GLY A 59 -2.02 -9.84 9.26
N VAL A 60 -1.44 -9.40 10.37
CA VAL A 60 -0.08 -9.79 10.79
C VAL A 60 -0.16 -10.57 12.10
N MET A 61 0.68 -11.59 12.24
CA MET A 61 0.65 -12.53 13.36
C MET A 61 2.06 -12.99 13.74
N ALA A 62 2.20 -13.44 14.99
CA ALA A 62 3.39 -14.12 15.47
C ALA A 62 3.06 -15.60 15.63
N LEU A 63 3.68 -16.42 14.78
CA LEU A 63 3.55 -17.88 14.80
C LEU A 63 4.81 -18.50 15.39
N SER A 64 4.61 -19.54 16.18
CA SER A 64 5.65 -20.39 16.76
C SER A 64 6.11 -21.44 15.75
N GLU A 65 7.28 -22.02 16.01
CA GLU A 65 7.76 -23.18 15.28
C GLU A 65 6.81 -24.37 15.46
N GLU A 66 6.78 -25.25 14.47
CA GLU A 66 6.05 -26.52 14.61
C GLU A 66 6.73 -27.40 15.65
N PRO A 67 5.97 -28.18 16.44
CA PRO A 67 6.55 -29.14 17.37
C PRO A 67 7.37 -30.17 16.58
N THR A 68 8.64 -30.33 16.94
CA THR A 68 9.55 -31.30 16.32
C THR A 68 9.25 -32.75 16.72
N PHE A 69 8.53 -32.94 17.83
CA PHE A 69 8.16 -34.27 18.35
C PHE A 69 6.65 -34.32 18.67
N PRO A 70 5.93 -35.35 18.19
CA PRO A 70 4.49 -35.48 18.41
C PRO A 70 4.10 -35.70 19.89
N GLU A 71 5.05 -36.13 20.73
CA GLU A 71 4.82 -36.35 22.17
C GLU A 71 4.95 -35.08 23.03
N MET A 72 5.47 -33.97 22.49
CA MET A 72 5.41 -32.69 23.21
C MET A 72 3.96 -32.22 23.19
N THR A 73 3.33 -32.15 24.36
CA THR A 73 2.00 -31.59 24.52
C THR A 73 2.01 -30.13 24.07
N VAL A 74 1.58 -29.90 22.84
CA VAL A 74 1.37 -28.56 22.31
C VAL A 74 0.24 -27.96 23.13
N SER A 75 0.50 -26.83 23.81
CA SER A 75 -0.58 -26.09 24.46
C SER A 75 -1.64 -25.80 23.39
N PRO A 76 -2.94 -25.99 23.68
CA PRO A 76 -4.02 -25.69 22.72
C PRO A 76 -3.99 -24.24 22.22
N ASP A 77 -3.29 -23.35 22.93
CA ASP A 77 -3.11 -21.94 22.56
C ASP A 77 -1.88 -21.68 21.65
N THR A 78 -1.14 -22.72 21.26
CA THR A 78 0.05 -22.58 20.42
C THR A 78 -0.37 -22.29 18.99
N ARG A 79 -0.02 -21.10 18.52
CA ARG A 79 -0.30 -20.64 17.16
C ARG A 79 0.89 -20.98 16.27
N THR A 80 0.71 -21.92 15.36
CA THR A 80 1.72 -22.35 14.37
C THR A 80 1.29 -22.02 12.95
N VAL A 81 2.16 -22.27 11.97
CA VAL A 81 1.85 -22.13 10.54
C VAL A 81 0.71 -23.08 10.14
N SER A 82 0.77 -24.33 10.57
CA SER A 82 -0.23 -25.36 10.28
C SER A 82 -1.62 -24.98 10.76
N THR A 83 -1.74 -24.54 12.02
CA THR A 83 -3.03 -24.13 12.60
C THR A 83 -3.60 -22.86 11.94
N ALA A 84 -2.73 -21.89 11.59
CA ALA A 84 -3.15 -20.69 10.86
C ALA A 84 -3.65 -21.03 9.44
N LEU A 85 -2.99 -21.94 8.72
CA LEU A 85 -3.44 -22.41 7.41
C LEU A 85 -4.74 -23.20 7.50
N ALA A 86 -4.92 -24.02 8.53
CA ALA A 86 -6.17 -24.73 8.77
C ALA A 86 -7.34 -23.75 8.95
N LEU A 87 -7.14 -22.69 9.75
CA LEU A 87 -8.13 -21.63 9.92
C LEU A 87 -8.39 -20.85 8.62
N LEU A 88 -7.36 -20.54 7.83
CA LEU A 88 -7.54 -19.86 6.55
C LEU A 88 -8.34 -20.72 5.57
N ARG A 89 -8.06 -22.02 5.50
CA ARG A 89 -8.77 -22.98 4.63
C ARG A 89 -10.21 -23.20 5.09
N SER A 90 -10.49 -23.20 6.39
CA SER A 90 -11.86 -23.33 6.89
C SER A 90 -12.76 -22.15 6.50
N LEU A 91 -12.18 -21.01 6.10
CA LEU A 91 -12.94 -19.87 5.57
C LEU A 91 -13.40 -20.06 4.13
N LYS A 92 -12.88 -21.04 3.38
CA LYS A 92 -13.16 -21.20 1.94
C LYS A 92 -14.65 -21.12 1.59
N PRO A 93 -15.58 -21.86 2.25
CA PRO A 93 -17.00 -21.79 1.90
C PRO A 93 -17.59 -20.38 2.04
N ARG A 94 -17.13 -19.61 3.04
CA ARG A 94 -17.55 -18.22 3.26
C ARG A 94 -16.96 -17.27 2.22
N LEU A 95 -15.71 -17.51 1.82
CA LEU A 95 -15.04 -16.72 0.77
C LEU A 95 -15.71 -16.95 -0.60
N ASP A 96 -16.00 -18.20 -0.94
CA ASP A 96 -16.70 -18.56 -2.16
C ASP A 96 -18.10 -17.92 -2.20
N ALA A 97 -18.85 -17.99 -1.09
CA ALA A 97 -20.14 -17.33 -0.98
C ALA A 97 -20.07 -15.80 -1.22
N ILE A 98 -19.00 -15.12 -0.77
CA ILE A 98 -18.80 -13.69 -1.04
C ILE A 98 -18.50 -13.43 -2.52
N LEU A 99 -17.79 -14.34 -3.19
CA LEU A 99 -17.47 -14.21 -4.61
C LEU A 99 -18.72 -14.44 -5.48
N ASP A 100 -19.62 -15.31 -5.04
CA ASP A 100 -20.82 -15.74 -5.76
C ASP A 100 -22.04 -14.81 -5.60
N THR A 101 -22.01 -13.80 -4.70
CA THR A 101 -23.22 -13.02 -4.31
C THR A 101 -23.95 -12.26 -5.42
N ASP A 102 -23.40 -12.13 -6.63
CA ASP A 102 -23.93 -11.16 -7.61
C ASP A 102 -24.58 -11.75 -8.87
N GLY A 103 -24.74 -13.08 -9.02
CA GLY A 103 -25.57 -13.69 -10.07
C GLY A 103 -25.33 -13.25 -11.53
N GLY A 104 -24.25 -12.50 -11.78
CA GLY A 104 -23.96 -11.91 -13.08
C GLY A 104 -23.53 -12.99 -14.07
N GLU A 105 -23.89 -12.80 -15.34
CA GLU A 105 -23.61 -13.70 -16.48
C GLU A 105 -22.12 -14.02 -16.72
N HIS A 106 -21.21 -13.46 -15.91
CA HIS A 106 -19.83 -13.91 -15.80
C HIS A 106 -19.70 -15.06 -14.77
N ALA A 107 -20.47 -16.12 -14.99
CA ALA A 107 -20.43 -17.38 -14.23
C ALA A 107 -19.12 -18.18 -14.43
N ASP A 108 -18.08 -17.55 -14.99
CA ASP A 108 -16.72 -18.08 -14.94
C ASP A 108 -16.11 -17.66 -13.60
N HIS A 109 -16.11 -18.59 -12.64
CA HIS A 109 -15.63 -18.51 -11.27
C HIS A 109 -14.13 -18.13 -11.13
N ALA A 110 -13.70 -17.01 -11.69
CA ALA A 110 -12.31 -16.74 -12.03
C ALA A 110 -11.47 -16.11 -10.90
N GLY A 111 -12.04 -15.85 -9.72
CA GLY A 111 -11.31 -15.30 -8.56
C GLY A 111 -11.74 -13.86 -8.21
N LEU A 112 -10.90 -13.16 -7.43
CA LEU A 112 -11.17 -11.79 -6.97
C LEU A 112 -10.48 -10.77 -7.87
N GLN A 113 -11.23 -9.82 -8.43
CA GLN A 113 -10.64 -8.68 -9.13
C GLN A 113 -10.26 -7.57 -8.15
N VAL A 114 -9.06 -7.02 -8.30
CA VAL A 114 -8.56 -5.91 -7.47
C VAL A 114 -8.09 -4.78 -8.37
N VAL A 115 -8.75 -3.63 -8.27
CA VAL A 115 -8.32 -2.40 -8.96
C VAL A 115 -7.56 -1.53 -7.96
N LEU A 116 -6.35 -1.10 -8.30
CA LEU A 116 -5.59 -0.09 -7.55
C LEU A 116 -5.78 1.26 -8.24
N ASP A 117 -6.29 2.27 -7.54
CA ASP A 117 -6.67 3.53 -8.19
C ASP A 117 -6.31 4.81 -7.40
N ALA A 118 -5.77 4.68 -6.19
CA ALA A 118 -5.30 5.83 -5.41
C ALA A 118 -3.84 5.67 -4.98
N LEU A 119 -3.09 6.76 -5.01
CA LEU A 119 -1.74 6.89 -4.46
C LEU A 119 -1.79 7.80 -3.23
N ASP A 120 -1.27 7.33 -2.10
CA ASP A 120 -1.36 8.05 -0.84
C ASP A 120 -0.19 7.69 0.11
N ILE A 121 -0.11 8.38 1.25
CA ILE A 121 0.97 8.26 2.24
C ILE A 121 0.47 7.84 3.62
N MET A 122 1.34 7.16 4.38
CA MET A 122 1.10 6.94 5.82
C MET A 122 2.09 7.72 6.67
N ARG A 123 1.59 8.18 7.81
CA ARG A 123 2.33 9.01 8.78
C ARG A 123 2.88 10.28 8.12
N PRO A 124 2.01 11.18 7.65
CA PRO A 124 2.46 12.48 7.21
C PRO A 124 3.15 13.19 8.39
N VAL A 125 4.35 13.68 8.14
CA VAL A 125 5.14 14.48 9.07
C VAL A 125 5.23 15.88 8.46
N PRO A 126 4.74 16.92 9.16
CA PRO A 126 4.96 18.30 8.72
C PRO A 126 6.45 18.59 8.65
N ALA A 127 6.88 19.40 7.70
CA ALA A 127 8.26 19.90 7.69
C ALA A 127 8.58 20.60 9.02
N ALA A 128 9.79 20.38 9.53
CA ALA A 128 10.32 21.18 10.63
C ALA A 128 10.60 22.59 10.10
N GLY A 129 9.76 23.57 10.44
CA GLY A 129 9.93 24.98 10.05
C GLY A 129 8.73 25.58 9.30
N ALA A 130 9.02 26.57 8.46
CA ALA A 130 8.04 27.36 7.70
C ALA A 130 7.75 26.82 6.28
N SER A 131 8.15 25.58 5.96
CA SER A 131 7.84 24.96 4.67
C SER A 131 6.49 24.24 4.73
N ASP A 132 5.69 24.38 3.67
CA ASP A 132 4.45 23.64 3.44
C ASP A 132 4.68 22.23 2.86
N ASP A 133 5.95 21.78 2.79
CA ASP A 133 6.28 20.44 2.32
C ASP A 133 5.75 19.35 3.27
N VAL A 134 5.16 18.30 2.67
CA VAL A 134 4.68 17.11 3.36
C VAL A 134 5.73 16.01 3.25
N TRP A 135 6.11 15.42 4.38
CA TRP A 135 7.04 14.30 4.46
C TRP A 135 6.34 13.03 4.90
N ALA A 136 6.84 11.87 4.50
CA ALA A 136 6.23 10.59 4.86
C ALA A 136 7.23 9.44 5.00
N ASP A 137 6.79 8.37 5.68
CA ASP A 137 7.54 7.12 5.81
C ASP A 137 7.11 6.04 4.82
N VAL A 138 5.86 6.09 4.37
CA VAL A 138 5.27 5.08 3.50
C VAL A 138 4.51 5.76 2.38
N LEU A 139 4.80 5.36 1.14
CA LEU A 139 3.97 5.63 -0.04
C LEU A 139 3.29 4.32 -0.43
N TYR A 140 2.00 4.35 -0.73
CA TYR A 140 1.25 3.14 -1.06
C TYR A 140 0.18 3.39 -2.12
N LEU A 141 -0.23 2.30 -2.76
CA LEU A 141 -1.41 2.23 -3.62
C LEU A 141 -2.59 1.69 -2.82
N ALA A 142 -3.71 2.40 -2.83
CA ALA A 142 -4.95 1.93 -2.24
C ALA A 142 -5.78 1.20 -3.31
N PRO A 143 -6.43 0.07 -2.96
CA PRO A 143 -7.43 -0.52 -3.83
C PRO A 143 -8.72 0.31 -3.85
N ARG A 144 -9.44 0.23 -4.96
CA ARG A 144 -10.82 0.71 -5.06
C ARG A 144 -11.71 -0.20 -4.21
N GLU A 145 -12.24 0.34 -3.10
CA GLU A 145 -13.15 -0.40 -2.20
C GLU A 145 -14.65 -0.19 -2.57
N THR A 146 -14.93 0.57 -3.64
CA THR A 146 -16.28 0.79 -4.19
C THR A 146 -16.55 -0.08 -5.42
N GLY A 147 -17.82 -0.22 -5.80
CA GLY A 147 -18.24 -1.10 -6.90
C GLY A 147 -18.28 -2.57 -6.49
N VAL A 148 -18.70 -3.44 -7.41
CA VAL A 148 -18.95 -4.87 -7.13
C VAL A 148 -17.71 -5.55 -6.55
N ASP A 149 -16.58 -5.47 -7.26
CA ASP A 149 -15.34 -6.12 -6.84
C ASP A 149 -14.70 -5.47 -5.60
N GLY A 150 -14.81 -4.14 -5.47
CA GLY A 150 -14.35 -3.42 -4.27
C GLY A 150 -15.10 -3.85 -3.01
N VAL A 151 -16.43 -4.02 -3.12
CA VAL A 151 -17.26 -4.53 -2.02
C VAL A 151 -16.91 -5.99 -1.70
N LYS A 152 -16.63 -6.83 -2.70
CA LYS A 152 -16.17 -8.21 -2.49
C LYS A 152 -14.82 -8.25 -1.76
N LEU A 153 -13.84 -7.45 -2.23
CA LEU A 153 -12.53 -7.31 -1.58
C LEU A 153 -12.69 -6.91 -0.12
N ARG A 154 -13.52 -5.90 0.17
CA ARG A 154 -13.79 -5.44 1.54
C ARG A 154 -14.39 -6.55 2.40
N LYS A 155 -15.44 -7.23 1.91
CA LYS A 155 -16.09 -8.34 2.64
C LYS A 155 -15.11 -9.48 2.94
N ILE A 156 -14.26 -9.85 1.99
CA ILE A 156 -13.21 -10.88 2.17
C ILE A 156 -12.20 -10.43 3.22
N ALA A 157 -11.70 -9.20 3.10
CA ALA A 157 -10.73 -8.62 4.03
C ALA A 157 -11.28 -8.61 5.47
N ASP A 158 -12.52 -8.17 5.65
CA ASP A 158 -13.21 -8.15 6.95
C ASP A 158 -13.52 -9.55 7.48
N CYS A 159 -13.87 -10.50 6.62
CA CYS A 159 -14.05 -11.90 6.99
C CYS A 159 -12.78 -12.47 7.63
N ILE A 160 -11.64 -12.27 6.98
CA ILE A 160 -10.35 -12.80 7.42
C ILE A 160 -9.85 -12.08 8.67
N GLU A 161 -9.83 -10.74 8.65
CA GLU A 161 -9.33 -9.95 9.77
C GLU A 161 -10.08 -10.31 11.06
N ARG A 162 -11.42 -10.32 11.01
CA ARG A 162 -12.25 -10.65 12.16
C ARG A 162 -11.99 -12.06 12.67
N THR A 163 -12.02 -13.06 11.77
CA THR A 163 -11.84 -14.47 12.17
C THR A 163 -10.46 -14.69 12.80
N PHE A 164 -9.40 -14.11 12.22
CA PHE A 164 -8.04 -14.24 12.76
C PHE A 164 -7.82 -13.43 14.04
N LYS A 165 -8.55 -12.32 14.26
CA LYS A 165 -8.57 -11.59 15.53
C LYS A 165 -9.28 -12.41 16.62
N GLU A 166 -10.46 -12.95 16.32
CA GLU A 166 -11.25 -13.78 17.25
C GLU A 166 -10.51 -15.05 17.67
N ALA A 167 -9.79 -15.69 16.75
CA ALA A 167 -8.92 -16.83 17.05
C ALA A 167 -7.58 -16.43 17.71
N GLY A 168 -7.36 -15.14 17.97
CA GLY A 168 -6.19 -14.62 18.68
C GLY A 168 -4.87 -14.62 17.88
N TYR A 169 -4.89 -14.88 16.57
CA TYR A 169 -3.70 -14.81 15.72
C TYR A 169 -3.27 -13.37 15.47
N VAL A 170 -4.22 -12.50 15.15
CA VAL A 170 -3.96 -11.07 14.89
C VAL A 170 -4.21 -10.27 16.15
N THR A 171 -3.17 -9.61 16.64
CA THR A 171 -3.22 -8.78 17.87
C THR A 171 -3.18 -7.27 17.58
N GLU A 172 -3.15 -6.89 16.29
CA GLU A 172 -3.26 -5.50 15.88
C GLU A 172 -4.66 -4.98 16.20
N THR A 173 -4.73 -3.83 16.88
CA THR A 173 -5.99 -3.24 17.35
C THR A 173 -6.50 -2.14 16.44
N ARG A 174 -5.65 -1.61 15.56
CA ARG A 174 -6.05 -0.59 14.60
C ARG A 174 -7.00 -1.19 13.54
N PRO A 175 -7.88 -0.36 12.95
CA PRO A 175 -8.69 -0.78 11.81
C PRO A 175 -7.83 -1.24 10.63
N LEU A 176 -8.29 -2.25 9.90
CA LEU A 176 -7.65 -2.67 8.66
C LEU A 176 -7.70 -1.56 7.62
N LYS A 177 -6.52 -1.21 7.12
CA LYS A 177 -6.34 -0.30 5.99
C LYS A 177 -5.68 -1.07 4.87
N LEU A 178 -6.41 -1.33 3.79
CA LEU A 178 -5.86 -1.99 2.62
C LEU A 178 -4.91 -1.06 1.88
N HIS A 179 -3.69 -1.54 1.62
CA HIS A 179 -2.68 -0.79 0.92
C HIS A 179 -1.60 -1.71 0.36
N CYS A 180 -1.09 -1.37 -0.82
CA CYS A 180 0.08 -1.99 -1.43
C CYS A 180 1.26 -1.02 -1.32
N THR A 181 2.23 -1.32 -0.46
CA THR A 181 3.34 -0.40 -0.19
C THR A 181 4.29 -0.30 -1.38
N VAL A 182 4.56 0.93 -1.83
CA VAL A 182 5.50 1.25 -2.92
C VAL A 182 6.85 1.71 -2.38
N LEU A 183 6.84 2.59 -1.36
CA LEU A 183 8.02 3.09 -0.66
C LEU A 183 7.89 2.86 0.84
N ASN A 184 8.98 2.50 1.51
CA ASN A 184 9.00 2.32 2.96
C ASN A 184 10.37 2.68 3.56
N THR A 185 10.44 3.80 4.28
CA THR A 185 11.68 4.33 4.89
C THR A 185 12.26 3.42 5.96
N SER A 186 11.47 2.50 6.55
CA SER A 186 11.99 1.51 7.50
C SER A 186 12.95 0.50 6.84
N LYS A 187 12.85 0.33 5.51
CA LYS A 187 13.72 -0.55 4.73
C LYS A 187 15.07 0.07 4.39
N ARG A 188 15.21 1.39 4.60
CA ARG A 188 16.40 2.16 4.20
C ARG A 188 17.69 1.49 4.66
N ARG A 189 18.67 1.49 3.74
CA ARG A 189 20.03 1.01 3.95
C ARG A 189 21.02 2.15 3.74
N PRO A 190 22.09 2.25 4.56
CA PRO A 190 22.36 1.45 5.76
C PRO A 190 21.37 1.73 6.89
N ALA A 191 21.28 0.82 7.88
CA ALA A 191 20.28 0.93 8.96
C ALA A 191 20.39 2.23 9.78
N ARG A 192 21.60 2.81 9.90
CA ARG A 192 21.84 4.10 10.56
C ARG A 192 21.16 5.29 9.87
N ALA A 193 20.77 5.15 8.60
CA ALA A 193 20.07 6.20 7.86
C ALA A 193 18.54 6.14 8.01
N ARG A 194 18.01 5.11 8.70
CA ARG A 194 16.57 4.99 8.98
C ARG A 194 16.09 6.16 9.84
N GLY A 195 14.80 6.49 9.74
CA GLY A 195 14.20 7.68 10.37
C GLY A 195 14.22 8.92 9.48
N ARG A 196 14.92 8.87 8.34
CA ARG A 196 14.81 9.90 7.29
C ARG A 196 13.56 9.65 6.44
N HIS A 197 12.65 10.61 6.44
CA HIS A 197 11.45 10.65 5.60
C HIS A 197 11.80 10.95 4.13
N PHE A 198 10.89 10.62 3.21
CA PHE A 198 10.93 11.17 1.85
C PHE A 198 9.95 12.35 1.74
N CYS A 199 10.24 13.30 0.85
CA CYS A 199 9.37 14.43 0.59
C CYS A 199 8.24 14.03 -0.37
N TYR A 200 7.01 13.95 0.14
CA TYR A 200 5.84 13.65 -0.68
C TYR A 200 5.48 14.82 -1.60
N SER A 201 5.67 16.06 -1.17
CA SER A 201 5.46 17.23 -2.03
C SER A 201 6.37 17.23 -3.27
N ASP A 202 7.61 16.71 -3.16
CA ASP A 202 8.49 16.53 -4.32
C ASP A 202 7.93 15.47 -5.28
N ILE A 203 7.38 14.36 -4.76
CA ILE A 203 6.68 13.36 -5.57
C ILE A 203 5.52 14.02 -6.31
N LEU A 204 4.64 14.76 -5.62
CA LEU A 204 3.51 15.43 -6.24
C LEU A 204 3.93 16.40 -7.35
N ARG A 205 5.04 17.13 -7.15
CA ARG A 205 5.61 18.03 -8.16
C ARG A 205 6.19 17.26 -9.36
N ALA A 206 6.88 16.16 -9.13
CA ALA A 206 7.35 15.28 -10.20
C ALA A 206 6.20 14.63 -10.98
N LEU A 207 5.03 14.49 -10.35
CA LEU A 207 3.78 14.01 -10.93
C LEU A 207 2.84 15.14 -11.39
N ALA A 208 3.29 16.40 -11.40
CA ALA A 208 2.54 17.46 -12.04
C ALA A 208 2.82 17.41 -13.54
N PRO A 209 1.81 17.63 -14.40
CA PRO A 209 2.08 17.92 -15.81
C PRO A 209 3.09 19.06 -15.87
N ALA A 210 4.10 18.96 -16.73
CA ALA A 210 4.91 20.11 -17.05
C ALA A 210 3.94 21.18 -17.59
N THR A 211 3.65 22.20 -16.79
CA THR A 211 3.09 23.43 -17.32
C THR A 211 4.15 23.97 -18.24
N THR A 212 4.05 23.66 -19.53
CA THR A 212 4.78 24.37 -20.57
C THR A 212 4.50 25.84 -20.30
N PRO A 213 5.52 26.67 -19.97
CA PRO A 213 5.28 28.10 -19.95
C PRO A 213 4.82 28.43 -21.36
N THR A 214 3.55 28.80 -21.52
CA THR A 214 3.11 29.54 -22.69
C THR A 214 3.99 30.77 -22.70
N LEU A 215 5.00 30.78 -23.58
CA LEU A 215 5.68 32.00 -23.99
C LEU A 215 4.59 32.89 -24.57
N HIS A 216 3.96 33.70 -23.71
CA HIS A 216 3.29 34.88 -24.20
C HIS A 216 4.37 35.70 -24.91
N PRO A 217 4.16 36.07 -26.19
CA PRO A 217 5.01 37.08 -26.80
C PRO A 217 4.99 38.32 -25.89
N PRO A 218 6.14 39.00 -25.70
CA PRO A 218 6.21 40.14 -24.81
C PRO A 218 5.19 41.18 -25.25
N VAL A 219 4.16 41.37 -24.43
CA VAL A 219 3.27 42.52 -24.57
C VAL A 219 4.13 43.74 -24.24
N PRO A 220 4.25 44.75 -25.11
CA PRO A 220 5.04 45.94 -24.81
C PRO A 220 4.49 46.60 -23.54
N PHE A 221 5.35 46.70 -22.52
CA PHE A 221 5.06 47.38 -21.27
C PHE A 221 4.73 48.84 -21.55
N ALA A 222 3.47 49.22 -21.36
CA ALA A 222 3.11 50.62 -21.13
C ALA A 222 3.49 50.95 -19.68
N VAL A 223 4.43 51.88 -19.53
CA VAL A 223 4.90 52.41 -18.24
C VAL A 223 3.81 53.23 -17.58
N PRO A 224 3.34 52.88 -16.36
CA PRO A 224 2.55 53.80 -15.54
C PRO A 224 3.48 54.60 -14.61
N ALA A 225 3.22 55.91 -14.54
CA ALA A 225 3.93 56.88 -13.71
C ALA A 225 3.84 56.58 -12.20
N PRO A 226 4.81 57.06 -11.39
CA PRO A 226 4.87 56.78 -9.96
C PRO A 226 3.92 57.67 -9.16
N ALA A 227 3.23 57.08 -8.18
CA ALA A 227 2.48 57.80 -7.15
C ALA A 227 2.99 57.41 -5.74
N PRO A 228 2.92 58.32 -4.75
CA PRO A 228 3.84 58.36 -3.62
C PRO A 228 3.50 57.43 -2.45
N ALA A 229 4.57 57.13 -1.70
CA ALA A 229 4.61 56.27 -0.53
C ALA A 229 3.74 56.77 0.64
N SER A 230 3.08 55.83 1.30
CA SER A 230 2.54 56.02 2.66
C SER A 230 3.08 54.92 3.56
N THR A 231 3.97 55.33 4.46
CA THR A 231 4.53 54.53 5.56
C THR A 231 3.46 54.37 6.64
N THR A 232 3.09 53.14 6.96
CA THR A 232 2.37 52.85 8.21
C THR A 232 3.06 51.70 8.92
N ILE A 233 3.69 52.03 10.04
CA ILE A 233 4.26 51.11 11.02
C ILE A 233 3.08 50.43 11.72
N ARG A 234 3.05 49.09 11.73
CA ARG A 234 2.12 48.32 12.59
C ARG A 234 2.91 47.37 13.47
N THR A 235 2.65 47.54 14.76
CA THR A 235 3.15 46.84 15.94
C THR A 235 2.79 45.37 15.94
N ALA A 236 3.71 44.55 16.44
CA ALA A 236 3.57 43.12 16.61
C ALA A 236 2.68 42.79 17.82
N ASP A 237 1.57 42.10 17.59
CA ASP A 237 0.85 41.38 18.64
C ASP A 237 1.21 39.89 18.55
N THR A 238 1.77 39.40 19.65
CA THR A 238 2.15 38.00 19.86
C THR A 238 0.95 37.25 20.40
N THR A 239 0.18 36.61 19.53
CA THR A 239 -0.83 35.61 19.93
C THR A 239 -0.29 34.21 19.72
N THR A 240 -0.20 33.46 20.81
CA THR A 240 0.18 32.05 20.87
C THR A 240 -0.88 31.20 20.17
N ALA A 241 -0.72 30.99 18.87
CA ALA A 241 -1.58 30.12 18.08
C ALA A 241 -1.19 28.65 18.31
N THR A 242 -2.11 27.88 18.88
CA THR A 242 -2.08 26.42 18.88
C THR A 242 -2.06 25.97 17.42
N LYS A 243 -0.91 25.52 16.92
CA LYS A 243 -0.71 25.09 15.53
C LYS A 243 -1.49 23.79 15.30
N THR A 244 -2.76 23.91 14.92
CA THR A 244 -3.55 22.81 14.37
C THR A 244 -2.80 22.29 13.14
N LEU A 245 -2.47 21.00 13.11
CA LEU A 245 -1.85 20.41 11.94
C LEU A 245 -2.77 20.61 10.73
N PRO A 246 -2.24 21.03 9.56
CA PRO A 246 -3.03 21.06 8.34
C PRO A 246 -3.58 19.66 8.05
N PRO A 247 -4.79 19.54 7.48
CA PRO A 247 -5.33 18.25 7.11
C PRO A 247 -4.37 17.55 6.13
N PRO A 248 -4.27 16.21 6.18
CA PRO A 248 -3.45 15.48 5.22
C PRO A 248 -3.91 15.78 3.79
N PRO A 249 -2.97 15.84 2.82
CA PRO A 249 -3.34 16.05 1.42
C PRO A 249 -4.30 14.95 0.95
N ALA A 250 -5.23 15.31 0.07
CA ALA A 250 -6.15 14.35 -0.52
C ALA A 250 -5.36 13.29 -1.34
N PRO A 251 -5.80 12.02 -1.34
CA PRO A 251 -5.21 10.99 -2.19
C PRO A 251 -5.15 11.41 -3.66
N VAL A 252 -4.08 11.05 -4.35
CA VAL A 252 -3.92 11.35 -5.79
C VAL A 252 -4.49 10.18 -6.60
N PRO A 253 -5.34 10.42 -7.61
CA PRO A 253 -5.75 9.38 -8.54
C PRO A 253 -4.53 8.74 -9.21
N LEU A 254 -4.40 7.42 -9.11
CA LEU A 254 -3.23 6.69 -9.58
C LEU A 254 -3.00 6.83 -11.08
N ALA A 255 -4.09 6.95 -11.85
CA ALA A 255 -4.02 7.22 -13.28
C ALA A 255 -3.21 8.47 -13.62
N ARG A 256 -3.30 9.52 -12.79
CA ARG A 256 -2.49 10.74 -12.94
C ARG A 256 -1.02 10.50 -12.63
N ALA A 257 -0.72 9.70 -11.60
CA ALA A 257 0.65 9.42 -11.19
C ALA A 257 1.42 8.60 -12.25
N LEU A 258 0.80 7.62 -12.89
CA LEU A 258 1.53 6.80 -13.88
C LEU A 258 1.49 7.33 -15.30
N ALA A 259 0.52 8.17 -15.69
CA ALA A 259 0.50 8.79 -17.02
C ALA A 259 1.75 9.64 -17.33
N LEU A 260 2.52 10.01 -16.30
CA LEU A 260 3.77 10.77 -16.41
C LEU A 260 5.02 9.89 -16.48
N ALA A 261 4.90 8.59 -16.22
CA ALA A 261 5.98 7.63 -16.37
C ALA A 261 6.03 7.10 -17.82
N ALA A 262 6.36 7.99 -18.76
CA ALA A 262 6.82 7.74 -20.15
C ALA A 262 6.11 6.71 -21.07
N ASP A 263 5.03 6.03 -20.66
CA ASP A 263 4.31 5.07 -21.50
C ASP A 263 2.86 5.52 -21.73
N PRO A 264 2.51 6.03 -22.93
CA PRO A 264 1.19 6.55 -23.24
C PRO A 264 0.24 5.39 -23.61
N THR A 265 -0.07 4.52 -22.65
CA THR A 265 -1.25 3.65 -22.76
C THR A 265 -2.36 4.15 -21.83
N PRO A 266 -3.59 4.38 -22.34
CA PRO A 266 -4.65 4.98 -21.56
C PRO A 266 -5.23 3.98 -20.55
N ALA A 267 -5.76 4.53 -19.46
CA ALA A 267 -6.60 3.90 -18.42
C ALA A 267 -5.90 2.88 -17.50
N MET A 268 -5.60 3.39 -16.32
CA MET A 268 -4.81 2.80 -15.27
C MET A 268 -5.66 2.09 -14.21
N GLU A 269 -6.70 1.40 -14.67
CA GLU A 269 -7.64 0.64 -13.84
C GLU A 269 -7.49 -0.86 -14.09
N THR A 270 -6.31 -1.32 -14.52
CA THR A 270 -6.11 -2.73 -14.88
C THR A 270 -6.42 -3.61 -13.67
N PRO A 271 -7.52 -4.36 -13.69
CA PRO A 271 -7.87 -5.21 -12.59
C PRO A 271 -6.82 -6.31 -12.46
N VAL A 272 -6.37 -6.55 -11.24
CA VAL A 272 -5.56 -7.72 -10.91
C VAL A 272 -6.51 -8.84 -10.52
N LEU A 273 -6.55 -9.88 -11.33
CA LEU A 273 -7.25 -11.11 -10.99
C LEU A 273 -6.41 -11.90 -9.98
N VAL A 274 -7.02 -12.21 -8.84
CA VAL A 274 -6.39 -12.92 -7.72
C VAL A 274 -7.10 -14.24 -7.50
N HIS A 275 -6.34 -15.32 -7.64
CA HIS A 275 -6.84 -16.70 -7.52
C HIS A 275 -6.55 -17.34 -6.17
N GLU A 276 -5.81 -16.69 -5.28
CA GLU A 276 -5.42 -17.26 -3.99
C GLU A 276 -5.17 -16.18 -2.96
N LEU A 277 -5.57 -16.45 -1.71
CA LEU A 277 -5.08 -15.73 -0.53
C LEU A 277 -4.07 -16.61 0.16
N GLY A 278 -2.93 -16.05 0.57
CA GLY A 278 -1.85 -16.83 1.15
C GLY A 278 -1.48 -16.40 2.56
N LEU A 279 -0.66 -17.24 3.18
CA LEU A 279 0.10 -16.96 4.38
C LEU A 279 1.58 -16.90 3.99
N TRP A 280 2.29 -15.86 4.40
CA TRP A 280 3.71 -15.67 4.05
C TRP A 280 4.57 -15.42 5.28
N ALA A 281 5.81 -15.90 5.20
CA ALA A 281 6.85 -15.63 6.20
C ALA A 281 7.40 -14.20 6.04
N MET A 282 7.32 -13.40 7.10
CA MET A 282 7.78 -12.01 7.10
C MET A 282 9.31 -11.93 7.06
N GLY A 283 9.83 -11.02 6.23
CA GLY A 283 11.29 -10.81 6.11
C GLY A 283 12.03 -11.89 5.32
N SER A 284 11.34 -12.98 4.94
CA SER A 284 11.88 -14.01 4.05
C SER A 284 12.12 -13.47 2.63
N ARG A 285 12.94 -14.21 1.88
CA ARG A 285 13.22 -13.97 0.47
C ARG A 285 13.41 -15.32 -0.23
N ALA A 286 12.50 -15.66 -1.13
CA ALA A 286 12.63 -16.79 -2.06
C ALA A 286 13.72 -16.48 -3.13
N PRO A 287 14.18 -17.48 -3.91
CA PRO A 287 15.22 -17.27 -4.92
C PRO A 287 14.90 -16.17 -5.94
N ASP A 288 13.63 -15.95 -6.26
CA ASP A 288 13.11 -14.92 -7.17
C ASP A 288 12.91 -13.55 -6.52
N GLY A 289 13.20 -13.42 -5.22
CA GLY A 289 13.00 -12.18 -4.44
C GLY A 289 11.63 -12.08 -3.74
N ALA A 290 10.70 -12.99 -4.01
CA ALA A 290 9.37 -12.99 -3.39
C ALA A 290 9.41 -13.31 -1.89
N TYR A 291 8.29 -13.12 -1.20
CA TYR A 291 8.13 -13.71 0.13
C TYR A 291 7.98 -15.23 0.01
N VAL A 292 8.54 -15.98 0.95
CA VAL A 292 8.34 -17.42 1.04
C VAL A 292 6.88 -17.69 1.46
N SER A 293 6.13 -18.33 0.56
CA SER A 293 4.75 -18.76 0.84
C SER A 293 4.76 -19.94 1.80
N CYS A 294 3.86 -19.91 2.77
CA CYS A 294 3.54 -21.03 3.65
C CYS A 294 2.35 -21.85 3.11
N GLY A 295 1.73 -21.42 2.01
CA GLY A 295 0.49 -21.94 1.46
C GLY A 295 -0.68 -20.96 1.60
N GLY A 296 -1.86 -21.35 1.13
CA GLY A 296 -3.01 -20.47 1.10
C GLY A 296 -4.34 -21.19 0.88
N VAL A 297 -5.32 -20.40 0.45
CA VAL A 297 -6.67 -20.83 0.08
C VAL A 297 -7.01 -20.26 -1.31
N PRO A 298 -7.38 -21.11 -2.28
CA PRO A 298 -7.76 -20.64 -3.61
C PRO A 298 -9.10 -19.89 -3.56
N LEU A 299 -9.19 -18.83 -4.34
CA LEU A 299 -10.37 -18.02 -4.58
C LEU A 299 -11.00 -18.43 -5.91
N GLY A 300 -12.30 -18.72 -5.89
CA GLY A 300 -13.01 -19.26 -7.04
C GLY A 300 -12.75 -20.76 -7.26
N GLY A 301 -13.37 -21.33 -8.29
CA GLY A 301 -13.24 -22.74 -8.65
C GLY A 301 -13.88 -23.71 -7.65
N GLY A 302 -15.21 -23.80 -7.64
CA GLY A 302 -15.95 -24.92 -7.06
C GLY A 302 -15.88 -26.16 -7.97
N GLY A 303 -14.69 -26.72 -8.15
CA GLY A 303 -14.53 -27.87 -9.03
C GLY A 303 -13.14 -28.46 -8.91
N VAL A 304 -13.04 -29.55 -8.15
CA VAL A 304 -11.94 -30.50 -8.25
C VAL A 304 -11.85 -30.89 -9.73
N ARG A 305 -10.89 -30.33 -10.47
CA ARG A 305 -10.39 -31.03 -11.66
C ARG A 305 -9.72 -32.28 -11.13
N GLY A 306 -10.45 -33.39 -11.17
CA GLY A 306 -9.92 -34.70 -10.87
C GLY A 306 -8.63 -34.85 -11.67
N ILE A 307 -7.52 -34.97 -10.95
CA ILE A 307 -6.30 -35.52 -11.50
C ILE A 307 -6.65 -36.98 -11.73
N VAL A 308 -7.10 -37.30 -12.95
CA VAL A 308 -7.15 -38.68 -13.41
C VAL A 308 -5.69 -39.07 -13.60
N ALA A 309 -5.21 -39.93 -12.71
CA ALA A 309 -3.97 -40.67 -12.87
C ALA A 309 -4.10 -41.71 -13.97
#